data_AF-A0A518KBG8-F1
#
_entry.id   AF-A0A518KBG8-F1
#
_cell.length_a   1.000
_cell.length_b   1.000
_cell.length_c   1.000
_cell.angle_alpha   90.00
_cell.angle_beta   90.00
_cell.angle_gamma   90.00
#
_symmetry.space_group_name_H-M   'P 1'
#
loop_
_entity.id
_entity.type
_entity.pdbx_description
1 polymer ?
#
loop_
_entity_poly.entity_id
_entity_poly.type
_entity_poly.pdbx_seq_one_letter_code
_entity_poly.pdbx_strand_id
1 'polypeptide(L)'
;MRNHRSRQMIINRYRAARLPLVLVAPFLAIPPAESQAATAAYWRHEEGPAGSIVPDGSNTVLDSSGAGNHMQTFSSANAPFTAATYSSNVSPLALRSGLPNDLSLDFGANPVGTEDGGGRNDDNYTAGKPIQTQLFTAMTVELAFNMNEIGGFQTLFGHDGKPLGDAEGEIDSPVAPLQIKVRGDDFPNAIPNQLFIEWIDGDGDIHSLASGESAVAGQWVHLAFTLTDSAAELWVAGETGDYLLKDAISGEDFAGALGPGEVTIFEPAGFSIGRGMFNNGVTDWSDALIDEVRISDVALTPDEFLFITAPGIDGDYNGDGSVNAADYTVWRDTLDSTTELAADGNNNSVIDSGDYTVWSNNYGASSGSAVAVPEPTGVALFTGLLLATSVLHRRK
;
A
#
# COMPACT_ATOMS: atom_id res chain seq x y z
N MET A 1 -97.74 -12.09 -25.71
CA MET A 1 -97.60 -10.96 -26.66
C MET A 1 -96.18 -10.39 -26.53
N ARG A 2 -95.55 -10.12 -27.69
CA ARG A 2 -94.24 -9.47 -27.94
C ARG A 2 -92.93 -10.26 -27.71
N ASN A 3 -92.50 -10.83 -28.83
CA ASN A 3 -91.24 -10.60 -29.56
C ASN A 3 -89.92 -11.25 -29.10
N HIS A 4 -89.61 -12.34 -29.80
CA HIS A 4 -88.31 -12.66 -30.39
C HIS A 4 -87.52 -11.43 -30.91
N ARG A 5 -86.22 -11.39 -30.59
CA ARG A 5 -85.15 -11.00 -31.52
C ARG A 5 -83.87 -11.82 -31.28
N SER A 6 -83.45 -12.47 -32.35
CA SER A 6 -82.22 -13.23 -32.54
C SER A 6 -81.01 -12.31 -32.76
N ARG A 7 -79.81 -12.69 -32.27
CA ARG A 7 -78.53 -12.32 -32.90
C ARG A 7 -77.50 -13.45 -32.73
N GLN A 8 -76.99 -13.91 -33.87
CA GLN A 8 -75.85 -14.83 -33.99
C GLN A 8 -74.55 -14.18 -33.50
N MET A 9 -73.61 -14.99 -33.02
CA MET A 9 -72.19 -14.60 -32.93
C MET A 9 -71.27 -15.80 -33.18
N ILE A 10 -70.81 -15.89 -34.44
CA ILE A 10 -69.46 -16.17 -34.96
C ILE A 10 -68.55 -17.09 -34.11
N ILE A 11 -68.25 -18.27 -34.65
CA ILE A 11 -67.16 -19.16 -34.23
C ILE A 11 -65.89 -18.74 -34.99
N ASN A 12 -64.90 -18.19 -34.29
CA ASN A 12 -63.54 -17.97 -34.83
C ASN A 12 -62.59 -19.07 -34.34
N ARG A 13 -62.03 -19.82 -35.29
CA ARG A 13 -60.99 -20.83 -35.07
C ARG A 13 -59.64 -20.13 -34.89
N TYR A 14 -59.02 -20.25 -33.71
CA TYR A 14 -57.63 -19.85 -33.51
C TYR A 14 -56.69 -21.04 -33.72
N ARG A 15 -55.72 -20.85 -34.63
CA ARG A 15 -54.60 -21.77 -34.90
C ARG A 15 -53.61 -21.70 -33.73
N ALA A 16 -53.17 -22.86 -33.24
CA ALA A 16 -52.10 -22.96 -32.26
C ALA A 16 -50.76 -22.51 -32.85
N ALA A 17 -50.13 -21.50 -32.24
CA ALA A 17 -48.76 -21.09 -32.52
C ALA A 17 -47.79 -21.97 -31.69
N ARG A 18 -46.79 -22.55 -32.33
CA ARG A 18 -45.69 -23.28 -31.68
C ARG A 18 -44.71 -22.25 -31.08
N LEU A 19 -44.51 -22.28 -29.75
CA LEU A 19 -43.42 -21.54 -29.09
C LEU A 19 -42.07 -22.24 -29.38
N PRO A 20 -40.98 -21.48 -29.59
CA PRO A 20 -39.65 -22.06 -29.70
C PRO A 20 -39.12 -22.44 -28.31
N LEU A 21 -38.49 -23.62 -28.24
CA LEU A 21 -37.77 -24.11 -27.07
C LEU A 21 -36.49 -23.28 -26.89
N VAL A 22 -36.45 -22.43 -25.85
CA VAL A 22 -35.23 -21.72 -25.45
C VAL A 22 -34.40 -22.68 -24.60
N LEU A 23 -33.21 -23.04 -25.09
CA LEU A 23 -32.22 -23.78 -24.33
C LEU A 23 -31.64 -22.83 -23.28
N VAL A 24 -31.96 -23.05 -22.00
CA VAL A 24 -31.32 -22.36 -20.88
C VAL A 24 -30.00 -23.08 -20.61
N ALA A 25 -28.87 -22.43 -20.94
CA ALA A 25 -27.56 -22.91 -20.53
C ALA A 25 -27.47 -22.86 -18.98
N PRO A 26 -26.90 -23.87 -18.33
CA PRO A 26 -26.68 -23.81 -16.88
C PRO A 26 -25.71 -22.66 -16.59
N PHE A 27 -26.16 -21.70 -15.78
CA PHE A 27 -25.27 -20.74 -15.14
C PHE A 27 -24.29 -21.55 -14.29
N LEU A 28 -23.02 -21.58 -14.69
CA LEU A 28 -21.95 -21.99 -13.80
C LEU A 28 -21.95 -20.95 -12.67
N ALA A 29 -22.35 -21.35 -11.47
CA ALA A 29 -22.19 -20.52 -10.30
C ALA A 29 -20.68 -20.28 -10.13
N ILE A 30 -20.24 -19.06 -10.40
CA ILE A 30 -18.91 -18.60 -10.00
C ILE A 30 -18.93 -18.69 -8.48
N PRO A 31 -17.99 -19.42 -7.83
CA PRO A 31 -17.88 -19.36 -6.38
C PRO A 31 -17.77 -17.89 -5.97
N PRO A 32 -18.32 -17.47 -4.82
CA PRO A 32 -18.04 -16.13 -4.32
C PRO A 32 -16.52 -15.97 -4.32
N ALA A 33 -16.03 -14.83 -4.83
CA ALA A 33 -14.65 -14.45 -4.61
C ALA A 33 -14.38 -14.65 -3.12
N GLU A 34 -13.32 -15.39 -2.79
CA GLU A 34 -12.82 -15.45 -1.42
C GLU A 34 -12.78 -14.01 -0.91
N SER A 35 -13.35 -13.76 0.27
CA SER A 35 -13.33 -12.41 0.83
C SER A 35 -11.86 -12.02 0.95
N GLN A 36 -11.40 -11.14 0.07
CA GLN A 36 -10.20 -10.38 0.36
C GLN A 36 -10.41 -9.82 1.77
N ALA A 37 -9.38 -9.93 2.61
CA ALA A 37 -9.26 -9.18 3.85
C ALA A 37 -9.96 -7.80 3.72
N ALA A 38 -10.78 -7.42 4.69
CA ALA A 38 -11.57 -6.20 4.55
C ALA A 38 -10.62 -4.98 4.65
N THR A 39 -10.18 -4.54 3.48
CA THR A 39 -9.37 -3.34 3.33
C THR A 39 -10.16 -2.15 3.85
N ALA A 40 -9.72 -1.58 4.97
CA ALA A 40 -10.35 -0.42 5.61
C ALA A 40 -10.09 0.86 4.82
N ALA A 41 -8.90 1.03 4.27
CA ALA A 41 -8.56 2.12 3.36
C ALA A 41 -7.40 1.72 2.45
N TYR A 42 -7.36 2.28 1.25
CA TYR A 42 -6.27 2.05 0.31
C TYR A 42 -6.05 3.25 -0.61
N TRP A 43 -4.97 3.99 -0.40
CA TRP A 43 -4.59 5.15 -1.21
C TRP A 43 -3.48 4.76 -2.17
N ARG A 44 -3.83 4.72 -3.47
CA ARG A 44 -2.96 4.23 -4.54
C ARG A 44 -2.14 5.31 -5.24
N HIS A 45 -2.57 6.57 -5.13
CA HIS A 45 -1.84 7.73 -5.70
C HIS A 45 -1.80 7.80 -7.24
N GLU A 46 -2.87 7.35 -7.90
CA GLU A 46 -2.96 7.21 -9.37
C GLU A 46 -3.81 8.30 -10.07
N GLU A 47 -4.23 9.35 -9.37
CA GLU A 47 -5.33 10.22 -9.82
C GLU A 47 -4.92 11.41 -10.70
N GLY A 48 -3.63 11.78 -10.74
CA GLY A 48 -3.14 12.99 -11.42
C GLY A 48 -2.01 12.73 -12.41
N PRO A 49 -1.70 13.65 -13.34
CA PRO A 49 -0.50 13.50 -14.18
C PRO A 49 0.78 13.73 -13.35
N ALA A 50 1.85 12.99 -13.66
CA ALA A 50 3.17 13.22 -13.07
C ALA A 50 3.61 14.70 -13.18
N GLY A 51 4.18 15.22 -12.11
CA GLY A 51 4.60 16.61 -11.92
C GLY A 51 3.48 17.58 -11.50
N SER A 52 2.24 17.10 -11.32
CA SER A 52 1.15 17.94 -10.82
C SER A 52 0.97 17.83 -9.31
N ILE A 53 0.55 18.93 -8.68
CA ILE A 53 0.25 18.98 -7.25
C ILE A 53 -1.13 18.37 -7.00
N VAL A 54 -1.28 17.63 -5.89
CA VAL A 54 -2.59 17.17 -5.40
C VAL A 54 -3.53 18.37 -5.23
N PRO A 55 -4.74 18.35 -5.82
CA PRO A 55 -5.66 19.47 -5.67
C PRO A 55 -6.10 19.69 -4.21
N ASP A 56 -6.36 20.94 -3.85
CA ASP A 56 -6.95 21.29 -2.55
C ASP A 56 -8.36 20.75 -2.37
N GLY A 57 -8.67 20.41 -1.13
CA GLY A 57 -10.04 20.17 -0.68
C GLY A 57 -10.37 18.71 -0.44
N SER A 58 -11.60 18.48 -0.01
CA SER A 58 -12.04 17.14 0.39
C SER A 58 -12.03 16.15 -0.78
N ASN A 59 -11.56 14.93 -0.53
CA ASN A 59 -11.58 13.81 -1.47
C ASN A 59 -10.72 14.02 -2.72
N THR A 60 -9.50 14.53 -2.54
CA THR A 60 -8.56 14.77 -3.65
C THR A 60 -7.50 13.70 -3.79
N VAL A 61 -7.30 12.88 -2.76
CA VAL A 61 -6.55 11.61 -2.81
C VAL A 61 -7.53 10.48 -2.54
N LEU A 62 -7.72 9.57 -3.50
CA LEU A 62 -8.88 8.69 -3.48
C LEU A 62 -8.56 7.36 -2.79
N ASP A 63 -9.39 7.02 -1.81
CA ASP A 63 -9.51 5.65 -1.32
C ASP A 63 -10.09 4.71 -2.39
N SER A 64 -9.28 3.71 -2.77
CA SER A 64 -9.55 2.65 -3.73
C SER A 64 -10.16 1.39 -3.09
N SER A 65 -10.27 1.32 -1.76
CA SER A 65 -10.89 0.18 -1.06
C SER A 65 -12.42 0.12 -1.25
N GLY A 66 -13.03 1.27 -1.58
CA GLY A 66 -14.49 1.43 -1.63
C GLY A 66 -15.12 1.79 -0.28
N ALA A 67 -14.33 1.96 0.79
CA ALA A 67 -14.81 2.37 2.11
C ALA A 67 -15.10 3.88 2.23
N GLY A 68 -14.63 4.69 1.26
CA GLY A 68 -14.92 6.13 1.17
C GLY A 68 -14.01 6.98 2.06
N ASN A 69 -12.86 6.44 2.45
CA ASN A 69 -11.85 7.09 3.29
C ASN A 69 -10.90 7.99 2.50
N HIS A 70 -11.42 8.73 1.51
CA HIS A 70 -10.59 9.64 0.71
C HIS A 70 -9.89 10.68 1.61
N MET A 71 -8.67 11.03 1.24
CA MET A 71 -7.88 12.06 1.94
C MET A 71 -8.04 13.43 1.28
N GLN A 72 -7.50 14.43 1.96
CA GLN A 72 -7.40 15.82 1.51
C GLN A 72 -6.05 16.42 1.92
N THR A 73 -5.68 17.51 1.27
CA THR A 73 -4.59 18.42 1.67
C THR A 73 -5.17 19.77 2.14
N PHE A 74 -4.42 20.51 2.95
CA PHE A 74 -4.89 21.69 3.69
C PHE A 74 -5.28 22.88 2.81
N SER A 75 -4.35 23.52 2.10
CA SER A 75 -4.66 24.56 1.10
C SER A 75 -3.40 25.16 0.43
N SER A 76 -3.30 24.98 -0.88
CA SER A 76 -2.45 25.71 -1.83
C SER A 76 -2.74 27.22 -1.93
N ALA A 77 -3.89 27.70 -1.44
CA ALA A 77 -4.32 29.10 -1.59
C ALA A 77 -3.67 30.09 -0.61
N ASN A 78 -3.16 29.62 0.53
CA ASN A 78 -2.44 30.45 1.51
C ASN A 78 -0.96 30.04 1.71
N ALA A 79 -0.57 28.86 1.22
CA ALA A 79 0.81 28.39 1.18
C ALA A 79 0.90 27.28 0.10
N PRO A 80 1.58 27.48 -1.03
CA PRO A 80 1.72 26.46 -2.09
C PRO A 80 2.62 25.26 -1.70
N PHE A 81 2.76 25.01 -0.40
CA PHE A 81 3.66 24.03 0.22
C PHE A 81 2.86 23.29 1.30
N THR A 82 1.84 22.53 0.91
CA THR A 82 1.15 21.60 1.84
C THR A 82 0.68 20.35 1.12
N ALA A 83 0.96 20.25 -0.17
CA ALA A 83 0.34 19.31 -1.08
C ALA A 83 1.43 18.59 -1.85
N ALA A 84 1.44 17.26 -1.69
CA ALA A 84 2.35 16.40 -2.39
C ALA A 84 2.19 16.51 -3.91
N THR A 85 3.25 16.16 -4.64
CA THR A 85 3.28 16.17 -6.11
C THR A 85 3.24 14.75 -6.65
N TYR A 86 2.42 14.48 -7.67
CA TYR A 86 2.44 13.19 -8.36
C TYR A 86 3.80 12.96 -9.03
N SER A 87 4.38 11.79 -8.85
CA SER A 87 5.67 11.40 -9.41
C SER A 87 5.54 10.14 -10.23
N SER A 88 6.26 10.05 -11.35
CA SER A 88 6.38 8.80 -12.11
C SER A 88 7.52 7.91 -11.61
N ASN A 89 8.23 8.32 -10.55
CA ASN A 89 9.12 7.43 -9.83
C ASN A 89 8.25 6.59 -8.89
N VAL A 90 8.19 5.30 -9.14
CA VAL A 90 7.34 4.35 -8.42
C VAL A 90 8.15 3.13 -8.05
N SER A 91 7.61 2.36 -7.10
CA SER A 91 8.20 1.08 -6.76
C SER A 91 8.34 0.17 -8.00
N PRO A 92 9.47 -0.56 -8.14
CA PRO A 92 9.64 -1.55 -9.20
C PRO A 92 8.88 -2.86 -8.95
N LEU A 93 8.38 -3.12 -7.73
CA LEU A 93 7.68 -4.35 -7.42
C LEU A 93 6.24 -4.34 -7.95
N ALA A 94 5.84 -5.47 -8.53
CA ALA A 94 4.48 -5.65 -9.02
C ALA A 94 3.48 -5.78 -7.85
N LEU A 95 2.30 -5.19 -8.01
CA LEU A 95 1.20 -5.40 -7.07
C LEU A 95 0.58 -6.78 -7.26
N ARG A 96 0.25 -7.43 -6.14
CA ARG A 96 -0.44 -8.73 -6.11
C ARG A 96 -1.81 -8.68 -6.78
N SER A 97 -2.45 -7.51 -6.78
CA SER A 97 -3.70 -7.26 -7.49
C SER A 97 -3.56 -7.32 -9.03
N GLY A 98 -2.34 -7.18 -9.55
CA GLY A 98 -2.06 -7.02 -10.98
C GLY A 98 -2.50 -5.66 -11.53
N LEU A 99 -2.87 -4.70 -10.67
CA LEU A 99 -3.13 -3.33 -11.08
C LEU A 99 -1.83 -2.64 -11.51
N PRO A 100 -1.90 -1.67 -12.45
CA PRO A 100 -0.75 -0.83 -12.79
C PRO A 100 -0.29 -0.04 -11.58
N ASN A 101 1.03 0.09 -11.38
CA ASN A 101 1.62 1.06 -10.48
C ASN A 101 2.35 2.11 -11.35
N ASP A 102 1.67 3.22 -11.64
CA ASP A 102 2.17 4.21 -12.59
C ASP A 102 2.64 5.51 -11.90
N LEU A 103 2.15 5.79 -10.69
CA LEU A 103 2.42 7.03 -9.96
C LEU A 103 2.56 6.83 -8.45
N SER A 104 3.39 7.67 -7.83
CA SER A 104 3.49 7.85 -6.38
C SER A 104 3.26 9.32 -6.00
N LEU A 105 3.24 9.63 -4.70
CA LEU A 105 3.25 11.00 -4.21
C LEU A 105 4.61 11.38 -3.61
N ASP A 106 5.17 12.49 -4.08
CA ASP A 106 6.37 13.13 -3.55
C ASP A 106 5.97 14.17 -2.49
N PHE A 107 6.38 13.93 -1.25
CA PHE A 107 6.22 14.82 -0.10
C PHE A 107 7.47 15.67 0.16
N GLY A 108 8.47 15.58 -0.73
CA GLY A 108 9.70 16.33 -0.69
C GLY A 108 9.59 17.76 -1.21
N ALA A 109 10.75 18.41 -1.36
CA ALA A 109 10.81 19.82 -1.76
C ALA A 109 10.07 20.09 -3.08
N ASN A 110 9.12 21.03 -3.04
CA ASN A 110 8.28 21.35 -4.20
C ASN A 110 9.10 21.84 -5.43
N PRO A 111 8.91 21.25 -6.63
CA PRO A 111 9.65 21.61 -7.85
C PRO A 111 9.41 23.04 -8.37
N VAL A 112 8.43 23.81 -7.87
CA VAL A 112 8.18 25.19 -8.36
C VAL A 112 9.16 26.26 -7.83
N GLY A 113 10.20 25.89 -7.07
CA GLY A 113 11.38 26.73 -6.80
C GLY A 113 11.16 27.91 -5.85
N THR A 114 9.99 28.02 -5.23
CA THR A 114 9.81 28.83 -4.01
C THR A 114 10.19 27.96 -2.83
N GLU A 115 11.26 28.31 -2.11
CA GLU A 115 11.65 27.59 -0.89
C GLU A 115 10.45 27.52 0.08
N ASP A 116 10.07 26.30 0.40
CA ASP A 116 9.05 25.91 1.39
C ASP A 116 9.55 26.17 2.84
N GLY A 117 10.12 27.33 3.12
CA GLY A 117 10.49 27.73 4.50
C GLY A 117 11.27 26.69 5.34
N GLY A 118 11.99 25.75 4.72
CA GLY A 118 12.57 24.58 5.40
C GLY A 118 12.23 23.20 4.79
N GLY A 119 11.28 23.09 3.85
CA GLY A 119 11.17 21.99 2.90
C GLY A 119 10.46 20.72 3.36
N ARG A 120 9.51 20.77 4.30
CA ARG A 120 8.80 19.60 4.84
C ARG A 120 7.48 19.99 5.50
N ASN A 121 6.43 20.25 4.73
CA ASN A 121 5.09 20.49 5.27
C ASN A 121 3.96 19.93 4.39
N ASP A 122 4.31 19.07 3.43
CA ASP A 122 3.34 18.39 2.60
C ASP A 122 2.69 17.24 3.37
N ASP A 123 1.38 17.13 3.26
CA ASP A 123 0.64 16.06 3.90
C ASP A 123 -0.68 15.77 3.19
N ASN A 124 -1.14 14.54 3.38
CA ASN A 124 -2.50 14.13 3.09
C ASN A 124 -3.12 13.55 4.35
N TYR A 125 -4.38 13.83 4.58
CA TYR A 125 -5.06 13.32 5.77
C TYR A 125 -6.54 13.08 5.55
N THR A 126 -7.10 12.18 6.34
CA THR A 126 -8.54 11.95 6.41
C THR A 126 -9.20 12.98 7.32
N ALA A 127 -10.38 13.48 6.94
CA ALA A 127 -11.20 14.36 7.76
C ALA A 127 -12.68 13.97 7.69
N GLY A 128 -13.28 13.63 8.83
CA GLY A 128 -14.68 13.22 8.91
C GLY A 128 -14.98 11.95 8.11
N LYS A 129 -14.06 10.98 8.15
CA LYS A 129 -14.14 9.72 7.40
C LYS A 129 -14.51 8.53 8.29
N PRO A 130 -15.17 7.50 7.76
CA PRO A 130 -15.55 6.32 8.55
C PRO A 130 -14.39 5.70 9.35
N ILE A 131 -13.20 5.63 8.77
CA ILE A 131 -12.01 5.02 9.40
C ILE A 131 -11.61 5.70 10.71
N GLN A 132 -11.94 6.97 10.92
CA GLN A 132 -11.62 7.70 12.16
C GLN A 132 -12.32 7.09 13.37
N THR A 133 -13.43 6.38 13.18
CA THR A 133 -14.19 5.75 14.26
C THR A 133 -14.22 4.23 14.15
N GLN A 134 -13.42 3.67 13.23
CA GLN A 134 -13.34 2.24 13.02
C GLN A 134 -12.49 1.62 14.13
N LEU A 135 -13.00 0.52 14.69
CA LEU A 135 -12.29 -0.26 15.70
C LEU A 135 -11.52 -1.38 14.99
N PHE A 136 -10.27 -1.61 15.41
CA PHE A 136 -9.41 -2.65 14.87
C PHE A 136 -9.11 -3.68 15.96
N THR A 137 -9.60 -4.92 15.82
CA THR A 137 -9.20 -6.05 16.67
C THR A 137 -7.95 -6.78 16.15
N ALA A 138 -7.54 -6.42 14.94
CA ALA A 138 -6.29 -6.74 14.30
C ALA A 138 -6.13 -5.72 13.16
N MET A 139 -4.92 -5.54 12.66
CA MET A 139 -4.68 -4.72 11.47
C MET A 139 -3.42 -5.13 10.73
N THR A 140 -3.38 -4.78 9.45
CA THR A 140 -2.15 -4.69 8.67
C THR A 140 -2.05 -3.31 8.06
N VAL A 141 -0.91 -2.63 8.23
CA VAL A 141 -0.57 -1.41 7.49
C VAL A 141 0.56 -1.71 6.52
N GLU A 142 0.36 -1.38 5.25
CA GLU A 142 1.34 -1.56 4.20
C GLU A 142 1.56 -0.25 3.44
N LEU A 143 2.80 -0.01 3.02
CA LEU A 143 3.14 1.04 2.07
C LEU A 143 4.50 0.75 1.42
N ALA A 144 4.76 1.39 0.28
CA ALA A 144 6.10 1.55 -0.26
C ALA A 144 6.56 3.00 -0.07
N PHE A 145 7.85 3.19 0.19
CA PHE A 145 8.43 4.52 0.28
C PHE A 145 9.85 4.56 -0.26
N ASN A 146 10.29 5.75 -0.66
CA ASN A 146 11.67 6.03 -1.06
C ASN A 146 12.05 7.39 -0.48
N MET A 147 13.01 7.41 0.46
CA MET A 147 13.46 8.64 1.10
C MET A 147 14.27 9.48 0.12
N ASN A 148 13.89 10.73 -0.12
CA ASN A 148 14.71 11.65 -0.92
C ASN A 148 15.91 12.13 -0.10
N GLU A 149 15.67 12.52 1.15
CA GLU A 149 16.68 12.90 2.13
C GLU A 149 16.36 12.26 3.49
N ILE A 150 17.41 11.88 4.20
CA ILE A 150 17.29 11.35 5.56
C ILE A 150 17.88 12.36 6.53
N GLY A 151 17.04 12.87 7.43
CA GLY A 151 17.48 13.69 8.56
C GLY A 151 16.31 14.00 9.49
N GLY A 152 16.58 14.16 10.78
CA GLY A 152 15.52 14.35 11.78
C GLY A 152 14.53 13.17 11.81
N PHE A 153 13.36 13.38 12.38
CA PHE A 153 12.29 12.39 12.44
C PHE A 153 11.32 12.65 11.28
N GLN A 154 10.99 11.61 10.52
CA GLN A 154 10.20 11.73 9.29
C GLN A 154 9.15 10.63 9.24
N THR A 155 7.89 10.99 9.48
CA THR A 155 6.75 10.07 9.51
C THR A 155 6.16 9.92 8.12
N LEU A 156 6.10 8.68 7.65
CA LEU A 156 5.55 8.29 6.36
C LEU A 156 4.04 8.13 6.43
N PHE A 157 3.57 7.49 7.51
CA PHE A 157 2.15 7.23 7.77
C PHE A 157 1.86 7.34 9.27
N GLY A 158 0.71 7.88 9.63
CA GLY A 158 0.29 7.99 11.03
C GLY A 158 -1.22 7.93 11.23
N HIS A 159 -1.61 7.55 12.44
CA HIS A 159 -2.91 7.84 13.02
C HIS A 159 -2.71 9.04 13.94
N ASP A 160 -3.28 10.21 13.59
CA ASP A 160 -3.22 11.41 14.42
C ASP A 160 -3.96 11.17 15.74
N GLY A 161 -3.60 11.88 16.80
CA GLY A 161 -4.27 11.73 18.10
C GLY A 161 -3.52 12.35 19.26
N LYS A 162 -4.20 12.47 20.40
CA LYS A 162 -3.61 12.94 21.67
C LYS A 162 -4.02 12.04 22.83
N PRO A 163 -3.93 10.72 22.69
CA PRO A 163 -4.60 9.78 23.59
C PRO A 163 -4.11 9.84 25.04
N LEU A 164 -2.92 10.42 25.30
CA LEU A 164 -2.34 10.58 26.64
C LEU A 164 -2.30 12.03 27.13
N GLY A 165 -2.85 12.99 26.37
CA GLY A 165 -2.74 14.43 26.66
C GLY A 165 -3.92 15.25 26.16
N ASP A 166 -5.14 14.70 26.23
CA ASP A 166 -6.36 15.34 25.75
C ASP A 166 -7.09 16.15 26.85
N ALA A 167 -6.71 16.01 28.12
CA ALA A 167 -7.31 16.74 29.24
C ALA A 167 -6.41 17.84 29.85
N GLU A 168 -7.06 18.85 30.44
CA GLU A 168 -6.37 19.92 31.17
C GLU A 168 -5.59 19.37 32.37
N GLY A 169 -4.27 19.53 32.35
CA GLY A 169 -3.37 19.09 33.42
C GLY A 169 -2.72 17.73 33.19
N GLU A 170 -3.04 17.06 32.08
CA GLU A 170 -2.31 15.87 31.62
C GLU A 170 -0.97 16.24 30.99
N ILE A 171 -0.09 15.25 30.89
CA ILE A 171 1.15 15.38 30.12
C ILE A 171 0.79 15.38 28.64
N ASP A 172 1.49 16.14 27.80
CA ASP A 172 1.25 16.06 26.36
C ASP A 172 1.52 14.64 25.87
N SER A 173 0.70 14.14 24.93
CA SER A 173 0.91 12.81 24.35
C SER A 173 2.26 12.81 23.61
N PRO A 174 3.24 11.99 24.04
CA PRO A 174 4.57 12.03 23.46
C PRO A 174 4.61 11.42 22.06
N VAL A 175 3.69 10.51 21.75
CA VAL A 175 3.51 9.88 20.43
C VAL A 175 2.03 9.90 20.03
N ALA A 176 1.75 9.77 18.74
CA ALA A 176 0.40 9.55 18.23
C ALA A 176 -0.03 8.07 18.43
N PRO A 177 -1.32 7.73 18.28
CA PRO A 177 -1.80 6.34 18.38
C PRO A 177 -1.02 5.32 17.54
N LEU A 178 -0.58 5.70 16.33
CA LEU A 178 0.28 4.89 15.46
C LEU A 178 1.12 5.81 14.57
N GLN A 179 2.40 5.53 14.41
CA GLN A 179 3.30 6.22 13.49
C GLN A 179 4.31 5.25 12.88
N ILE A 180 4.45 5.34 11.56
CA ILE A 180 5.47 4.65 10.77
C ILE A 180 6.45 5.71 10.28
N LYS A 181 7.71 5.66 10.73
CA LYS A 181 8.66 6.76 10.54
C LYS A 181 10.10 6.30 10.35
N VAL A 182 10.89 7.08 9.63
CA VAL A 182 12.36 6.98 9.65
C VAL A 182 12.88 7.96 10.69
N ARG A 183 13.65 7.46 11.66
CA ARG A 183 14.22 8.27 12.74
C ARG A 183 15.68 8.58 12.49
N GLY A 184 16.02 9.86 12.39
CA GLY A 184 17.38 10.34 12.18
C GLY A 184 18.29 10.30 13.42
N ASP A 185 17.91 9.57 14.46
CA ASP A 185 18.77 9.23 15.59
C ASP A 185 19.42 7.85 15.40
N ASP A 186 20.18 7.37 16.40
CA ASP A 186 20.88 6.09 16.39
C ASP A 186 20.27 5.06 17.36
N PHE A 187 19.02 5.26 17.76
CA PHE A 187 18.28 4.35 18.62
C PHE A 187 17.46 3.36 17.77
N PRO A 188 17.31 2.08 18.19
CA PRO A 188 18.10 1.39 19.20
C PRO A 188 19.48 0.99 18.66
N ASN A 189 20.34 0.47 19.55
CA ASN A 189 21.56 -0.26 19.19
C ASN A 189 22.65 0.53 18.44
N ALA A 190 22.63 1.87 18.48
CA ALA A 190 23.59 2.74 17.79
C ALA A 190 23.57 2.57 16.26
N ILE A 191 22.41 2.21 15.69
CA ILE A 191 22.19 2.11 14.25
C ILE A 191 21.44 3.37 13.80
N PRO A 192 22.03 4.23 12.96
CA PRO A 192 21.41 5.49 12.57
C PRO A 192 20.24 5.27 11.60
N ASN A 193 19.29 6.19 11.56
CA ASN A 193 18.34 6.33 10.44
C ASN A 193 17.41 5.13 10.24
N GLN A 194 16.99 4.46 11.30
CA GLN A 194 16.18 3.25 11.19
C GLN A 194 14.71 3.56 10.86
N LEU A 195 14.04 2.60 10.20
CA LEU A 195 12.59 2.57 10.09
C LEU A 195 12.01 2.09 11.43
N PHE A 196 10.96 2.76 11.88
CA PHE A 196 10.26 2.49 13.13
C PHE A 196 8.76 2.40 12.92
N ILE A 197 8.15 1.49 13.69
CA ILE A 197 6.74 1.53 14.02
C ILE A 197 6.64 1.92 15.49
N GLU A 198 5.91 2.98 15.81
CA GLU A 198 5.61 3.42 17.17
C GLU A 198 4.08 3.42 17.31
N TRP A 199 3.53 2.77 18.33
CA TRP A 199 2.09 2.77 18.57
C TRP A 199 1.75 2.74 20.05
N ILE A 200 0.52 3.11 20.36
CA ILE A 200 -0.08 2.94 21.68
C ILE A 200 -1.11 1.83 21.54
N ASP A 201 -0.96 0.75 22.31
CA ASP A 201 -1.90 -0.37 22.29
C ASP A 201 -3.26 0.00 22.91
N GLY A 202 -4.22 -0.92 22.87
CA GLY A 202 -5.57 -0.66 23.38
C GLY A 202 -5.63 -0.41 24.89
N ASP A 203 -4.60 -0.78 25.64
CA ASP A 203 -4.48 -0.56 27.09
C ASP A 203 -3.72 0.73 27.44
N GLY A 204 -3.17 1.43 26.43
CA GLY A 204 -2.50 2.72 26.57
C GLY A 204 -0.98 2.61 26.74
N ASP A 205 -0.41 1.43 26.54
CA ASP A 205 1.04 1.22 26.62
C ASP A 205 1.72 1.53 25.27
N ILE A 206 2.87 2.21 25.33
CA ILE A 206 3.66 2.60 24.15
C ILE A 206 4.60 1.46 23.78
N HIS A 207 4.53 1.05 22.52
CA HIS A 207 5.41 0.04 21.93
C HIS A 207 6.15 0.58 20.72
N SER A 208 7.25 -0.08 20.38
CA SER A 208 7.91 0.16 19.10
C SER A 208 8.60 -1.07 18.54
N LEU A 209 8.71 -1.10 17.21
CA LEU A 209 9.52 -2.05 16.45
C LEU A 209 10.52 -1.24 15.61
N ALA A 210 11.74 -1.73 15.45
CA ALA A 210 12.78 -1.07 14.65
C ALA A 210 13.35 -2.01 13.58
N SER A 211 13.67 -1.50 12.39
CA SER A 211 14.19 -2.31 11.29
C SER A 211 15.54 -2.98 11.58
N GLY A 212 16.30 -2.48 12.56
CA GLY A 212 17.64 -2.99 12.86
C GLY A 212 18.69 -2.65 11.80
N GLU A 213 18.34 -1.79 10.83
CA GLU A 213 19.19 -1.39 9.72
C GLU A 213 18.92 0.05 9.31
N SER A 214 19.96 0.74 8.83
CA SER A 214 19.86 2.12 8.39
C SER A 214 19.06 2.23 7.09
N ALA A 215 18.08 3.13 7.04
CA ALA A 215 17.44 3.50 5.80
C ALA A 215 18.44 4.16 4.84
N VAL A 216 18.24 3.93 3.54
CA VAL A 216 19.07 4.47 2.46
C VAL A 216 18.20 5.35 1.57
N ALA A 217 18.63 6.59 1.37
CA ALA A 217 17.94 7.51 0.47
C ALA A 217 18.04 7.04 -0.99
N GLY A 218 16.98 7.24 -1.77
CA GLY A 218 16.92 6.87 -3.18
C GLY A 218 16.56 5.42 -3.45
N GLN A 219 16.35 4.57 -2.43
CA GLN A 219 15.94 3.17 -2.59
C GLN A 219 14.47 2.98 -2.18
N TRP A 220 13.72 2.20 -2.96
CA TRP A 220 12.38 1.78 -2.56
C TRP A 220 12.43 0.72 -1.47
N VAL A 221 11.63 0.94 -0.43
CA VAL A 221 11.42 0.03 0.68
C VAL A 221 9.93 -0.27 0.79
N HIS A 222 9.61 -1.54 1.01
CA HIS A 222 8.24 -2.02 1.19
C HIS A 222 8.08 -2.52 2.59
N LEU A 223 7.06 -2.04 3.29
CA LEU A 223 6.80 -2.45 4.65
C LEU A 223 5.41 -3.06 4.78
N ALA A 224 5.31 -4.05 5.66
CA ALA A 224 4.05 -4.50 6.21
C ALA A 224 4.18 -4.58 7.73
N PHE A 225 3.38 -3.81 8.44
CA PHE A 225 3.20 -3.90 9.88
C PHE A 225 1.94 -4.70 10.16
N THR A 226 2.06 -5.85 10.81
CA THR A 226 0.90 -6.67 11.21
C THR A 226 0.74 -6.61 12.72
N LEU A 227 -0.51 -6.52 13.16
CA LEU A 227 -0.84 -6.37 14.58
C LEU A 227 -2.09 -7.18 14.90
N THR A 228 -2.00 -7.99 15.94
CA THR A 228 -3.09 -8.78 16.53
C THR A 228 -3.25 -8.38 18.00
N ASP A 229 -4.15 -9.05 18.72
CA ASP A 229 -4.30 -8.89 20.17
C ASP A 229 -3.05 -9.29 20.97
N SER A 230 -2.11 -10.04 20.36
CA SER A 230 -1.00 -10.64 21.09
C SER A 230 0.33 -10.70 20.36
N ALA A 231 0.39 -10.19 19.14
CA ALA A 231 1.59 -10.15 18.32
C ALA A 231 1.63 -8.91 17.42
N ALA A 232 2.83 -8.35 17.27
CA ALA A 232 3.15 -7.22 16.42
C ALA A 232 4.40 -7.57 15.61
N GLU A 233 4.38 -7.41 14.30
CA GLU A 233 5.48 -7.81 13.42
C GLU A 233 5.77 -6.73 12.36
N LEU A 234 7.06 -6.40 12.21
CA LEU A 234 7.57 -5.52 11.15
C LEU A 234 8.24 -6.37 10.08
N TRP A 235 7.61 -6.41 8.91
CA TRP A 235 8.14 -7.05 7.71
C TRP A 235 8.63 -6.00 6.73
N VAL A 236 9.83 -6.20 6.18
CA VAL A 236 10.44 -5.27 5.22
C VAL A 236 11.01 -6.03 4.04
N ALA A 237 10.76 -5.53 2.82
CA ALA A 237 11.42 -5.94 1.59
C ALA A 237 12.08 -4.72 0.92
N GLY A 238 13.14 -4.97 0.14
CA GLY A 238 13.73 -3.99 -0.76
C GLY A 238 13.11 -4.05 -2.15
N GLU A 239 13.85 -3.55 -3.14
CA GLU A 239 13.46 -3.64 -4.56
C GLU A 239 13.53 -5.07 -5.10
N THR A 240 14.25 -5.95 -4.39
CA THR A 240 14.31 -7.39 -4.59
C THR A 240 14.32 -8.14 -3.26
N GLY A 241 14.15 -9.47 -3.37
CA GLY A 241 14.12 -10.34 -2.20
C GLY A 241 12.73 -10.42 -1.57
N ASP A 242 12.56 -11.43 -0.73
CA ASP A 242 11.32 -11.65 0.01
C ASP A 242 11.19 -10.68 1.19
N TYR A 243 9.97 -10.52 1.70
CA TYR A 243 9.77 -9.84 2.97
C TYR A 243 10.52 -10.57 4.08
N LEU A 244 11.37 -9.84 4.78
CA LEU A 244 12.09 -10.31 5.95
C LEU A 244 11.41 -9.78 7.21
N LEU A 245 11.21 -10.66 8.20
CA LEU A 245 10.80 -10.23 9.53
C LEU A 245 11.98 -9.51 10.19
N LYS A 246 11.86 -8.20 10.38
CA LYS A 246 12.92 -7.35 10.95
C LYS A 246 12.83 -7.28 12.47
N ASP A 247 11.62 -7.19 13.01
CA ASP A 247 11.38 -7.12 14.44
C ASP A 247 9.97 -7.61 14.79
N ALA A 248 9.81 -8.14 15.99
CA ALA A 248 8.53 -8.70 16.45
C ALA A 248 8.40 -8.69 17.98
N ILE A 249 7.17 -8.46 18.44
CA ILE A 249 6.72 -8.73 19.81
C ILE A 249 5.67 -9.83 19.74
N SER A 250 5.74 -10.80 20.65
CA SER A 250 4.77 -11.91 20.70
C SER A 250 4.45 -12.31 22.13
N GLY A 251 3.19 -12.69 22.37
CA GLY A 251 2.70 -13.16 23.67
C GLY A 251 2.34 -12.06 24.66
N GLU A 252 2.28 -10.81 24.21
CA GLU A 252 1.77 -9.67 25.00
C GLU A 252 0.24 -9.59 24.89
N ASP A 253 -0.36 -8.64 25.61
CA ASP A 253 -1.78 -8.29 25.50
C ASP A 253 -1.88 -6.85 24.98
N PHE A 254 -2.19 -6.70 23.70
CA PHE A 254 -2.39 -5.40 23.06
C PHE A 254 -3.87 -4.99 23.05
N ALA A 255 -4.78 -5.89 23.41
CA ALA A 255 -6.21 -5.67 23.27
C ALA A 255 -6.76 -4.84 24.43
N GLY A 256 -7.28 -3.66 24.11
CA GLY A 256 -7.85 -2.75 25.09
C GLY A 256 -9.06 -3.31 25.84
N ALA A 257 -9.22 -2.91 27.09
CA ALA A 257 -10.37 -3.28 27.93
C ALA A 257 -11.74 -2.75 27.44
N LEU A 258 -11.77 -1.83 26.46
CA LEU A 258 -12.98 -1.25 25.88
C LEU A 258 -13.33 -1.90 24.54
N GLY A 259 -14.63 -2.17 24.30
CA GLY A 259 -15.11 -2.64 23.00
C GLY A 259 -14.73 -4.09 22.66
N PRO A 260 -14.55 -4.44 21.37
CA PRO A 260 -14.25 -5.81 20.93
C PRO A 260 -12.79 -6.25 21.17
N GLY A 261 -11.96 -5.45 21.85
CA GLY A 261 -10.53 -5.67 22.05
C GLY A 261 -9.70 -4.96 20.99
N GLU A 262 -9.58 -3.63 21.09
CA GLU A 262 -8.85 -2.82 20.12
C GLU A 262 -7.34 -2.99 20.28
N VAL A 263 -6.61 -3.20 19.18
CA VAL A 263 -5.15 -3.44 19.23
C VAL A 263 -4.33 -2.16 19.30
N THR A 264 -4.96 -1.02 19.03
CA THR A 264 -4.42 0.32 19.24
C THR A 264 -5.39 1.14 20.09
N ILE A 265 -4.90 2.15 20.80
CA ILE A 265 -5.76 3.02 21.60
C ILE A 265 -6.83 3.67 20.75
N PHE A 266 -8.08 3.62 21.22
CA PHE A 266 -9.18 4.28 20.55
C PHE A 266 -8.99 5.80 20.55
N GLU A 267 -8.86 6.38 19.37
CA GLU A 267 -8.84 7.83 19.17
C GLU A 267 -9.68 8.17 17.92
N PRO A 268 -10.72 9.01 18.04
CA PRO A 268 -11.58 9.35 16.91
C PRO A 268 -10.97 10.43 15.99
N ALA A 269 -9.73 10.20 15.52
CA ALA A 269 -8.94 11.16 14.77
C ALA A 269 -8.56 10.67 13.37
N GLY A 270 -7.92 11.55 12.60
CA GLY A 270 -7.57 11.28 11.20
C GLY A 270 -6.30 10.46 11.05
N PHE A 271 -6.22 9.69 9.97
CA PHE A 271 -4.94 9.17 9.47
C PHE A 271 -4.26 10.18 8.55
N SER A 272 -2.93 10.22 8.57
CA SER A 272 -2.08 11.09 7.75
C SER A 272 -1.02 10.31 6.99
N ILE A 273 -0.61 10.84 5.83
CA ILE A 273 0.56 10.43 5.06
C ILE A 273 1.46 11.65 4.92
N GLY A 274 2.77 11.45 5.10
CA GLY A 274 3.79 12.49 4.93
C GLY A 274 4.08 13.34 6.18
N ARG A 275 3.44 13.06 7.32
CA ARG A 275 3.63 13.75 8.59
C ARG A 275 3.27 12.88 9.80
N GLY A 276 3.65 13.35 10.99
CA GLY A 276 3.30 12.74 12.27
C GLY A 276 2.92 13.75 13.35
N MET A 277 2.89 13.28 14.59
CA MET A 277 2.67 14.11 15.78
C MET A 277 3.69 13.82 16.88
N PHE A 278 3.98 14.83 17.69
CA PHE A 278 4.84 14.77 18.87
C PHE A 278 4.40 15.84 19.87
N ASN A 279 4.30 15.50 21.15
CA ASN A 279 3.84 16.39 22.22
C ASN A 279 2.59 17.19 21.80
N ASN A 280 1.53 16.49 21.39
CA ASN A 280 0.26 17.07 20.95
C ASN A 280 0.31 17.98 19.70
N GLY A 281 1.46 18.17 19.07
CA GLY A 281 1.66 19.00 17.89
C GLY A 281 1.92 18.20 16.63
N VAL A 282 1.47 18.70 15.48
CA VAL A 282 1.84 18.16 14.17
C VAL A 282 3.32 18.44 13.90
N THR A 283 4.07 17.43 13.46
CA THR A 283 5.50 17.52 13.19
C THR A 283 5.98 16.35 12.30
N ASP A 284 7.29 16.12 12.26
CA ASP A 284 7.95 14.97 11.62
C ASP A 284 7.51 14.76 10.16
N TRP A 285 7.43 15.84 9.39
CA TRP A 285 7.14 15.74 7.96
C TRP A 285 8.25 15.00 7.22
N SER A 286 7.85 14.19 6.23
CA SER A 286 8.79 13.37 5.46
C SER A 286 9.21 14.02 4.15
N ASP A 287 10.49 13.92 3.83
CA ASP A 287 11.02 14.13 2.48
C ASP A 287 11.18 12.78 1.78
N ALA A 288 10.07 12.30 1.20
CA ALA A 288 9.98 10.97 0.61
C ALA A 288 8.93 10.90 -0.50
N LEU A 289 9.16 9.97 -1.43
CA LEU A 289 8.12 9.38 -2.26
C LEU A 289 7.39 8.32 -1.44
N ILE A 290 6.06 8.37 -1.40
CA ILE A 290 5.23 7.39 -0.67
C ILE A 290 4.13 6.89 -1.60
N ASP A 291 3.92 5.57 -1.56
CA ASP A 291 3.09 4.88 -2.52
C ASP A 291 2.31 3.71 -1.90
N GLU A 292 1.17 3.39 -2.51
CA GLU A 292 0.35 2.20 -2.23
C GLU A 292 0.09 1.96 -0.72
N VAL A 293 -0.46 2.99 -0.04
CA VAL A 293 -0.73 2.95 1.41
C VAL A 293 -2.05 2.24 1.68
N ARG A 294 -1.99 1.05 2.31
CA ARG A 294 -3.15 0.21 2.63
C ARG A 294 -3.27 -0.04 4.13
N ILE A 295 -4.50 -0.02 4.63
CA ILE A 295 -4.88 -0.51 5.95
C ILE A 295 -5.89 -1.63 5.78
N SER A 296 -5.60 -2.80 6.32
CA SER A 296 -6.51 -3.95 6.42
C SER A 296 -6.97 -4.13 7.86
N ASP A 297 -8.21 -4.56 8.07
CA ASP A 297 -8.79 -4.82 9.40
C ASP A 297 -8.50 -6.22 9.96
N VAL A 298 -7.50 -6.88 9.37
CA VAL A 298 -7.00 -8.20 9.75
C VAL A 298 -5.48 -8.18 9.69
N ALA A 299 -4.84 -9.03 10.49
CA ALA A 299 -3.42 -9.33 10.36
C ALA A 299 -3.22 -10.31 9.19
N LEU A 300 -2.56 -9.82 8.14
CA LEU A 300 -2.21 -10.56 6.92
C LEU A 300 -0.92 -11.35 7.11
N THR A 301 -0.77 -12.44 6.35
CA THR A 301 0.50 -13.16 6.23
C THR A 301 1.32 -12.67 5.02
N PRO A 302 2.64 -12.96 4.95
CA PRO A 302 3.49 -12.47 3.85
C PRO A 302 3.02 -12.82 2.43
N ASP A 303 2.32 -13.95 2.25
CA ASP A 303 1.74 -14.36 0.97
C ASP A 303 0.49 -13.56 0.56
N GLU A 304 -0.02 -12.69 1.45
CA GLU A 304 -1.16 -11.80 1.24
C GLU A 304 -0.76 -10.32 1.10
N PHE A 305 0.51 -9.98 1.35
CA PHE A 305 1.00 -8.60 1.27
C PHE A 305 0.86 -7.99 -0.14
N LEU A 306 0.73 -6.67 -0.20
CA LEU A 306 0.43 -5.88 -1.40
C LEU A 306 1.37 -6.18 -2.56
N PHE A 307 2.66 -6.24 -2.27
CA PHE A 307 3.70 -6.40 -3.27
C PHE A 307 4.02 -7.88 -3.47
N ILE A 308 4.17 -8.27 -4.73
CA ILE A 308 4.79 -9.54 -5.08
C ILE A 308 6.29 -9.29 -5.04
N THR A 309 6.97 -9.93 -4.09
CA THR A 309 8.42 -9.93 -4.05
C THR A 309 8.96 -10.57 -5.33
N ALA A 310 9.87 -9.87 -5.99
CA ALA A 310 10.61 -10.48 -7.09
C ALA A 310 11.49 -11.59 -6.49
N PRO A 311 11.55 -12.80 -7.09
CA PRO A 311 12.51 -13.80 -6.64
C PRO A 311 13.88 -13.14 -6.55
N GLY A 312 14.48 -13.18 -5.36
CA GLY A 312 15.80 -12.62 -5.13
C GLY A 312 16.77 -13.12 -6.20
N ILE A 313 17.64 -12.26 -6.70
CA ILE A 313 18.69 -12.70 -7.60
C ILE A 313 19.74 -13.34 -6.70
N ASP A 314 20.06 -14.61 -6.93
CA ASP A 314 21.12 -15.28 -6.19
C ASP A 314 22.38 -14.39 -6.17
N GLY A 315 22.86 -14.02 -4.99
CA GLY A 315 24.05 -13.15 -4.85
C GLY A 315 23.77 -11.64 -4.73
N ASP A 316 22.52 -11.20 -4.82
CA ASP A 316 22.05 -9.85 -4.48
C ASP A 316 21.85 -9.77 -2.97
N TYR A 317 22.94 -9.53 -2.26
CA TYR A 317 23.01 -9.58 -0.80
C TYR A 317 22.61 -8.27 -0.14
N ASN A 318 22.57 -7.16 -0.87
CA ASN A 318 22.03 -5.90 -0.36
C ASN A 318 20.58 -5.65 -0.78
N GLY A 319 19.98 -6.51 -1.64
CA GLY A 319 18.59 -6.41 -2.06
C GLY A 319 18.31 -5.19 -2.95
N ASP A 320 19.33 -4.69 -3.66
CA ASP A 320 19.21 -3.53 -4.56
C ASP A 320 18.79 -3.90 -6.00
N GLY A 321 18.56 -5.19 -6.24
CA GLY A 321 18.14 -5.72 -7.52
C GLY A 321 19.24 -5.88 -8.55
N SER A 322 20.51 -5.72 -8.15
CA SER A 322 21.67 -5.89 -9.02
C SER A 322 22.82 -6.57 -8.30
N VAL A 323 23.23 -7.75 -8.77
CA VAL A 323 24.41 -8.44 -8.24
C VAL A 323 25.68 -7.72 -8.70
N ASN A 324 26.27 -6.92 -7.82
CA ASN A 324 27.38 -6.04 -8.11
C ASN A 324 28.43 -6.01 -6.98
N ALA A 325 29.30 -4.99 -6.98
CA ALA A 325 30.38 -4.88 -6.00
C ALA A 325 29.89 -4.51 -4.58
N ALA A 326 28.69 -3.93 -4.45
CA ALA A 326 28.05 -3.64 -3.16
C ALA A 326 27.70 -4.94 -2.42
N ASP A 327 27.19 -5.95 -3.12
CA ASP A 327 26.89 -7.27 -2.52
C ASP A 327 28.12 -7.97 -1.99
N TYR A 328 29.25 -7.81 -2.69
CA TYR A 328 30.52 -8.31 -2.21
C TYR A 328 30.89 -7.73 -0.85
N THR A 329 30.55 -6.47 -0.59
CA THR A 329 30.81 -5.86 0.72
C THR A 329 29.92 -6.46 1.80
N VAL A 330 28.64 -6.72 1.52
CA VAL A 330 27.75 -7.42 2.46
C VAL A 330 28.30 -8.80 2.83
N TRP A 331 28.68 -9.62 1.84
CA TRP A 331 29.29 -10.92 2.09
C TRP A 331 30.60 -10.82 2.87
N ARG A 332 31.44 -9.84 2.52
CA ARG A 332 32.74 -9.69 3.18
C ARG A 332 32.61 -9.28 4.64
N ASP A 333 31.67 -8.39 4.94
CA ASP A 333 31.44 -7.84 6.27
C ASP A 333 30.73 -8.85 7.19
N THR A 334 30.04 -9.83 6.61
CA THR A 334 29.29 -10.88 7.33
C THR A 334 29.96 -12.26 7.27
N LEU A 335 31.19 -12.38 6.76
CA LEU A 335 31.93 -13.64 6.64
C LEU A 335 32.03 -14.38 8.00
N ASP A 336 31.81 -15.69 7.97
CA ASP A 336 31.75 -16.61 9.12
C ASP A 336 30.55 -16.39 10.06
N SER A 337 29.61 -15.50 9.71
CA SER A 337 28.38 -15.30 10.48
C SER A 337 27.45 -16.51 10.39
N THR A 338 26.88 -16.87 11.54
CA THR A 338 25.79 -17.88 11.66
C THR A 338 24.50 -17.27 12.23
N THR A 339 24.45 -15.94 12.35
CA THR A 339 23.33 -15.20 12.95
C THR A 339 22.84 -14.10 12.02
N GLU A 340 23.76 -13.31 11.46
CA GLU A 340 23.47 -12.39 10.35
C GLU A 340 23.63 -13.16 9.05
N LEU A 341 22.52 -13.62 8.46
CA LEU A 341 22.52 -14.50 7.27
C LEU A 341 22.18 -13.76 5.98
N ALA A 342 22.31 -12.43 5.94
CA ALA A 342 21.98 -11.60 4.79
C ALA A 342 22.73 -12.00 3.49
N ALA A 343 23.94 -12.56 3.61
CA ALA A 343 24.70 -13.09 2.50
C ALA A 343 24.84 -14.63 2.50
N ASP A 344 23.91 -15.37 3.11
CA ASP A 344 23.83 -16.84 3.01
C ASP A 344 23.14 -17.26 1.70
N GLY A 345 23.77 -16.95 0.57
CA GLY A 345 23.24 -17.25 -0.76
C GLY A 345 23.06 -18.73 -1.06
N ASN A 346 23.69 -19.63 -0.31
CA ASN A 346 23.53 -21.09 -0.47
C ASN A 346 22.60 -21.74 0.58
N ASN A 347 22.05 -20.94 1.49
CA ASN A 347 21.09 -21.32 2.53
C ASN A 347 21.57 -22.48 3.43
N ASN A 348 22.85 -22.49 3.80
CA ASN A 348 23.42 -23.50 4.71
C ASN A 348 23.54 -23.00 6.16
N SER A 349 23.00 -21.82 6.45
CA SER A 349 23.04 -21.13 7.74
C SER A 349 24.43 -20.71 8.20
N VAL A 350 25.38 -20.54 7.28
CA VAL A 350 26.71 -19.98 7.54
C VAL A 350 27.23 -19.21 6.33
N ILE A 351 27.67 -17.97 6.53
CA ILE A 351 28.25 -17.17 5.45
C ILE A 351 29.69 -17.58 5.22
N ASP A 352 29.97 -18.28 4.12
CA ASP A 352 31.29 -18.82 3.81
C ASP A 352 31.68 -18.67 2.32
N SER A 353 32.65 -19.47 1.87
CA SER A 353 33.10 -19.47 0.48
C SER A 353 32.06 -19.97 -0.54
N GLY A 354 31.07 -20.74 -0.08
CA GLY A 354 29.91 -21.15 -0.86
C GLY A 354 29.11 -19.94 -1.31
N ASP A 355 28.89 -18.97 -0.42
CA ASP A 355 28.14 -17.75 -0.72
C ASP A 355 28.91 -16.80 -1.62
N TYR A 356 30.23 -16.72 -1.46
CA TYR A 356 31.07 -16.04 -2.45
C TYR A 356 30.89 -16.63 -3.85
N THR A 357 30.77 -17.96 -3.94
CA THR A 357 30.59 -18.65 -5.22
C THR A 357 29.23 -18.27 -5.82
N VAL A 358 28.17 -18.20 -5.01
CA VAL A 358 26.84 -17.73 -5.43
C VAL A 358 26.90 -16.30 -5.99
N TRP A 359 27.49 -15.35 -5.26
CA TRP A 359 27.70 -13.98 -5.74
C TRP A 359 28.51 -13.95 -7.05
N SER A 360 29.64 -14.66 -7.10
CA SER A 360 30.53 -14.62 -8.25
C SER A 360 29.90 -15.18 -9.52
N ASN A 361 29.02 -16.18 -9.38
CA ASN A 361 28.31 -16.80 -10.50
C ASN A 361 27.23 -15.89 -11.10
N ASN A 362 26.68 -14.99 -10.27
CA ASN A 362 25.59 -14.12 -10.66
C ASN A 362 26.01 -12.67 -10.87
N TYR A 363 27.30 -12.34 -10.70
CA TYR A 363 27.81 -10.98 -10.89
C TYR A 363 27.40 -10.37 -12.24
N GLY A 364 26.69 -9.24 -12.17
CA GLY A 364 26.10 -8.53 -13.31
C GLY A 364 24.66 -8.91 -13.64
N ALA A 365 24.03 -9.82 -12.90
CA ALA A 365 22.60 -10.08 -12.99
C ALA A 365 21.80 -8.92 -12.37
N SER A 366 20.67 -8.57 -12.99
CA SER A 366 19.75 -7.56 -12.46
C SER A 366 18.29 -7.93 -12.73
N SER A 367 17.38 -7.46 -11.89
CA SER A 367 15.94 -7.67 -11.96
C SER A 367 15.37 -6.80 -13.08
N GLY A 368 15.62 -7.21 -14.32
CA GLY A 368 15.30 -6.39 -15.49
C GLY A 368 15.53 -7.12 -16.81
N SER A 369 14.62 -8.02 -17.17
CA SER A 369 14.39 -8.36 -18.57
C SER A 369 12.90 -8.50 -18.81
N ALA A 370 12.39 -7.59 -19.64
CA ALA A 370 11.00 -7.39 -20.00
C ALA A 370 10.17 -8.68 -20.05
N VAL A 371 9.07 -8.70 -19.29
CA VAL A 371 7.96 -9.62 -19.57
C VAL A 371 7.53 -9.31 -21.01
N ALA A 372 7.68 -10.28 -21.90
CA ALA A 372 7.11 -10.20 -23.23
C ALA A 372 5.59 -10.08 -23.08
N VAL A 373 5.07 -8.86 -23.25
CA VAL A 373 3.63 -8.62 -23.35
C VAL A 373 3.12 -9.49 -24.49
N PRO A 374 2.17 -10.42 -24.27
CA PRO A 374 1.56 -11.16 -25.36
C PRO A 374 0.95 -10.14 -26.31
N GLU A 375 1.42 -10.08 -27.56
CA GLU A 375 0.84 -9.18 -28.54
C GLU A 375 -0.67 -9.45 -28.60
N PRO A 376 -1.54 -8.44 -28.43
CA PRO A 376 -2.97 -8.65 -28.57
C PRO A 376 -3.19 -9.20 -29.98
N THR A 377 -3.74 -10.42 -30.06
CA THR A 377 -3.95 -11.13 -31.33
C THR A 377 -4.63 -10.19 -32.32
N GLY A 378 -3.86 -9.67 -33.29
CA GLY A 378 -4.28 -8.66 -34.28
C GLY A 378 -5.39 -9.13 -35.23
N VAL A 379 -6.01 -10.28 -34.98
CA VAL A 379 -7.11 -10.87 -35.75
C VAL A 379 -8.43 -10.12 -35.50
N ALA A 380 -8.60 -9.43 -34.36
CA ALA A 380 -9.82 -8.67 -34.08
C ALA A 380 -9.96 -7.41 -34.95
N LEU A 381 -8.85 -6.81 -35.41
CA LEU A 381 -8.88 -5.58 -36.21
C LEU A 381 -9.16 -5.81 -37.71
N PHE A 382 -8.97 -7.02 -38.24
CA PHE A 382 -9.27 -7.32 -39.65
C PHE A 382 -10.70 -7.79 -39.92
N THR A 383 -11.45 -8.21 -38.90
CA THR A 383 -12.86 -8.63 -39.08
C THR A 383 -13.85 -7.46 -39.04
N GLY A 384 -13.49 -6.35 -38.37
CA GLY A 384 -14.30 -5.12 -38.36
C GLY A 384 -14.32 -4.35 -39.70
N LEU A 385 -13.25 -4.42 -40.49
CA LEU A 385 -13.15 -3.64 -41.74
C LEU A 385 -13.84 -4.31 -42.94
N LEU A 386 -14.09 -5.62 -42.91
CA LEU A 386 -14.78 -6.36 -43.99
C LEU A 386 -16.31 -6.34 -43.89
N LEU A 387 -16.88 -6.01 -42.73
CA LEU A 387 -18.34 -5.85 -42.55
C LEU A 387 -18.85 -4.44 -42.89
N ALA A 388 -17.97 -3.43 -42.93
CA ALA A 388 -18.36 -2.05 -43.27
C ALA A 388 -18.52 -1.81 -44.78
N THR A 389 -17.87 -2.60 -45.64
CA THR A 389 -17.96 -2.44 -47.11
C THR A 389 -19.14 -3.18 -47.75
N SER A 390 -19.75 -4.14 -47.04
CA SER A 390 -20.89 -4.92 -47.56
C SER A 390 -22.26 -4.26 -47.32
N VAL A 391 -22.36 -3.26 -46.43
CA VAL A 391 -23.62 -2.52 -46.17
C VAL A 391 -23.83 -1.35 -47.14
N LEU A 392 -22.77 -0.84 -47.79
CA LEU A 392 -22.86 0.32 -48.68
C LEU A 392 -23.25 0.01 -50.15
N HIS A 393 -23.47 -1.27 -50.52
CA HIS A 393 -23.79 -1.66 -51.90
C HIS A 393 -25.23 -2.11 -52.18
N ARG A 394 -26.18 -1.88 -51.25
CA ARG A 394 -27.61 -2.15 -51.48
C ARG A 394 -28.49 -0.92 -51.23
N ARG A 395 -28.42 0.07 -52.12
CA ARG A 395 -29.55 0.96 -52.43
C ARG A 395 -29.53 1.34 -53.93
N LYS A 396 -30.44 0.74 -54.70
CA LYS A 396 -31.05 1.30 -55.91
C LYS A 396 -32.55 1.21 -55.75
#